data_AF-A0A9P9RP45-F1
#
_entry.id   AF-A0A9P9RP45-F1
#
_cell.length_a   1.000
_cell.length_b   1.000
_cell.length_c   1.000
_cell.angle_alpha   90.00
_cell.angle_beta   90.00
_cell.angle_gamma   90.00
#
_symmetry.space_group_name_H-M   'P 1'
#
loop_
_entity.id
_entity.type
_entity.pdbx_description
1 polymer ?
#
loop_
_entity_poly.entity_id
_entity_poly.type
_entity_poly.pdbx_seq_one_letter_code
_entity_poly.pdbx_strand_id
1 'polypeptide(L)'
;MYGTFTDRSMQAAKYRERRVLLVGDAAHDHSPLRSQGLNLGIGDAMNLGWKLTATIRQEIEKGAPLNEEEGELELLDSYEEERYEVGAKALEWSRAQAETIRHGLAGTALQNIVKDVAGTRDGTKLFISRIWGLEQRYDFGDEAHPLVECSMPDFELEDGERLGVKLECGRELLVDFEDGD
;
A
#
# COMPACT_ATOMS: atom_id res chain seq x y z
N MET A 1 6.08 29.82 -12.97
CA MET A 1 7.21 29.01 -12.45
C MET A 1 7.09 27.64 -13.10
N TYR A 2 8.06 27.23 -13.91
CA TYR A 2 8.05 25.90 -14.52
C TYR A 2 8.87 24.96 -13.65
N GLY A 3 8.27 23.88 -13.17
CA GLY A 3 8.98 22.79 -12.50
C GLY A 3 9.50 21.79 -13.53
N THR A 4 10.69 21.23 -13.29
CA THR A 4 11.21 20.09 -14.05
C THR A 4 11.16 18.84 -13.16
N PHE A 5 10.98 17.67 -13.76
CA PHE A 5 10.97 16.38 -13.07
C PHE A 5 11.74 15.34 -13.90
N THR A 6 12.09 14.22 -13.28
CA THR A 6 12.80 13.10 -13.94
C THR A 6 12.02 11.80 -13.79
N ASP A 7 12.48 10.73 -14.43
CA ASP A 7 11.96 9.37 -14.31
C ASP A 7 12.71 8.53 -13.26
N ARG A 8 13.49 9.19 -12.40
CA ARG A 8 14.20 8.53 -11.30
C ARG A 8 13.22 7.70 -10.45
N SER A 9 13.64 6.48 -10.11
CA SER A 9 12.86 5.54 -9.31
C SER A 9 13.75 4.95 -8.20
N MET A 10 13.63 5.50 -6.99
CA MET A 10 14.45 5.19 -5.82
C MET A 10 13.58 4.81 -4.62
N GLN A 11 14.08 3.92 -3.79
CA GLN A 11 13.44 3.53 -2.55
C GLN A 11 14.48 3.53 -1.43
N ALA A 12 14.09 3.97 -0.23
CA ALA A 12 14.90 3.89 0.96
C ALA A 12 15.20 2.41 1.27
N ALA A 13 16.42 2.12 1.69
CA ALA A 13 16.82 0.76 2.02
C ALA A 13 16.09 0.21 3.26
N LYS A 14 15.65 1.10 4.15
CA LYS A 14 14.82 0.84 5.32
C LYS A 14 13.78 1.94 5.46
N TYR A 15 12.58 1.58 5.88
CA TYR A 15 11.50 2.49 6.20
C TYR A 15 11.50 2.85 7.69
N ARG A 16 12.08 1.99 8.53
CA ARG A 16 12.30 2.26 9.94
C ARG A 16 13.77 2.05 10.31
N GLU A 17 14.31 3.02 11.04
CA GLU A 17 15.57 2.86 11.77
C GLU A 17 15.34 3.36 13.19
N ARG A 18 15.16 2.40 14.11
CA ARG A 18 14.81 2.67 15.51
C ARG A 18 13.51 3.46 15.63
N ARG A 19 13.58 4.70 16.12
CA ARG A 19 12.45 5.62 16.30
C ARG A 19 12.27 6.62 15.17
N VAL A 20 13.00 6.44 14.07
CA VAL A 20 12.90 7.27 12.87
C VAL A 20 12.22 6.45 11.79
N LEU A 21 11.16 7.01 11.20
CA LEU A 21 10.38 6.35 10.15
C LEU A 21 10.29 7.26 8.93
N LEU A 22 10.28 6.65 7.74
CA LEU A 22 10.12 7.29 6.45
C LEU A 22 8.78 6.91 5.83
N VAL A 23 8.10 7.89 5.23
CA VAL A 23 6.76 7.76 4.64
C VAL A 23 6.70 8.56 3.33
N GLY A 24 5.98 8.06 2.32
CA GLY A 24 5.77 8.78 1.06
C GLY A 24 7.06 9.04 0.31
N ASP A 25 7.19 10.24 -0.29
CA ASP A 25 8.36 10.63 -1.10
C ASP A 25 9.71 10.54 -0.35
N ALA A 26 9.70 10.55 0.99
CA ALA A 26 10.91 10.32 1.79
C ALA A 26 11.36 8.85 1.78
N ALA A 27 10.43 7.91 1.63
CA ALA A 27 10.66 6.47 1.55
C ALA A 27 10.80 5.98 0.10
N HIS A 28 10.14 6.63 -0.86
CA HIS A 28 10.16 6.22 -2.26
C HIS A 28 9.88 7.39 -3.20
N ASP A 29 10.73 7.55 -4.21
CA ASP A 29 10.59 8.55 -5.27
C ASP A 29 10.45 7.82 -6.60
N HIS A 30 9.45 8.19 -7.40
CA HIS A 30 9.25 7.63 -8.73
C HIS A 30 8.65 8.67 -9.67
N SER A 31 8.76 8.41 -10.98
CA SER A 31 8.19 9.30 -11.99
C SER A 31 6.73 9.66 -11.69
N PRO A 32 6.30 10.93 -11.84
CA PRO A 32 4.93 11.36 -11.53
C PRO A 32 3.89 10.85 -12.53
N LEU A 33 4.29 9.97 -13.46
CA LEU A 33 3.43 9.34 -14.44
C LEU A 33 2.18 8.76 -13.75
N ARG A 34 1.02 9.31 -14.11
CA ARG A 34 -0.32 8.96 -13.59
C ARG A 34 -0.59 9.18 -12.10
N SER A 35 0.14 10.08 -11.42
CA SER A 35 -0.22 10.55 -10.06
C SER A 35 -0.29 9.46 -8.97
N GLN A 36 0.53 8.42 -9.07
CA GLN A 36 0.50 7.31 -8.10
C GLN A 36 1.27 7.60 -6.80
N GLY A 37 2.22 8.54 -6.79
CA GLY A 37 3.08 8.81 -5.62
C GLY A 37 2.29 9.28 -4.41
N LEU A 38 1.34 10.20 -4.61
CA LEU A 38 0.46 10.66 -3.53
C LEU A 38 -0.37 9.51 -2.93
N ASN A 39 -0.96 8.65 -3.77
CA ASN A 39 -1.76 7.53 -3.31
C ASN A 39 -0.92 6.52 -2.51
N LEU A 40 0.32 6.28 -2.94
CA LEU A 40 1.25 5.41 -2.25
C LEU A 40 1.59 5.96 -0.86
N GLY A 41 1.93 7.25 -0.76
CA GLY A 41 2.23 7.92 0.51
C GLY A 41 1.01 8.02 1.45
N ILE A 42 -0.21 8.21 0.93
CA ILE A 42 -1.44 8.13 1.72
C ILE A 42 -1.60 6.72 2.29
N GLY A 43 -1.37 5.68 1.48
CA GLY A 43 -1.42 4.29 1.94
C GLY A 43 -0.41 4.01 3.05
N ASP A 44 0.80 4.57 2.96
CA ASP A 44 1.81 4.45 4.01
C ASP A 44 1.37 5.13 5.31
N ALA A 45 0.82 6.35 5.22
CA ALA A 45 0.34 7.07 6.39
C ALA A 45 -0.84 6.35 7.06
N MET A 46 -1.77 5.80 6.26
CA MET A 46 -2.90 5.00 6.75
C MET A 46 -2.42 3.72 7.44
N ASN A 47 -1.38 3.06 6.92
CA ASN A 47 -0.80 1.87 7.53
C ASN A 47 -0.05 2.20 8.83
N LEU A 48 0.81 3.23 8.81
CA LEU A 48 1.66 3.58 9.94
C LEU A 48 0.89 4.24 11.09
N GLY A 49 -0.12 5.05 10.79
CA GLY A 49 -0.78 5.92 11.77
C GLY A 49 -1.35 5.18 12.99
N TRP A 50 -2.04 4.06 12.74
CA TRP A 50 -2.63 3.26 13.82
C TRP A 50 -1.55 2.44 14.57
N LYS A 51 -0.58 1.85 13.86
CA LYS A 51 0.54 1.09 14.45
C LYS A 51 1.37 1.95 15.40
N LEU A 52 1.69 3.17 14.96
CA LEU A 52 2.43 4.14 15.76
C LEU A 52 1.62 4.58 16.98
N THR A 53 0.31 4.81 16.81
CA THR A 53 -0.58 5.17 17.93
C THR A 53 -0.67 4.04 18.97
N ALA A 54 -0.82 2.78 18.53
CA ALA A 54 -0.84 1.62 19.40
C ALA A 54 0.49 1.47 20.16
N THR A 55 1.61 1.61 19.47
CA THR A 55 2.96 1.58 20.05
C THR A 55 3.13 2.64 21.16
N ILE A 56 2.73 3.88 20.88
CA ILE A 56 2.82 4.99 21.86
C ILE A 56 1.95 4.71 23.09
N ARG A 57 0.73 4.18 22.89
CA ARG A 57 -0.17 3.83 24.01
C ARG A 57 0.44 2.74 24.89
N GLN A 58 1.02 1.72 24.28
CA GLN A 58 1.69 0.64 24.99
C GLN A 58 2.90 1.15 25.80
N GLU A 59 3.70 2.08 25.27
CA GLU A 59 4.78 2.74 26.02
C GLU A 59 4.25 3.50 27.25
N ILE A 60 3.14 4.23 27.09
CA ILE A 60 2.51 4.98 28.18
C ILE A 60 1.99 4.03 29.26
N GLU A 61 1.34 2.94 28.88
CA GLU A 61 0.80 1.94 29.81
C GLU A 61 1.90 1.18 30.55
N LYS A 62 2.99 0.81 29.85
CA LYS A 62 4.19 0.19 30.44
C LYS A 62 4.94 1.17 31.37
N GLY A 63 4.86 2.47 31.11
CA GLY A 63 5.62 3.50 31.81
C GLY A 63 7.11 3.49 31.48
N ALA A 64 7.50 2.82 30.39
CA ALA A 64 8.88 2.71 29.92
C ALA A 64 8.91 2.55 28.39
N PRO A 65 10.03 2.92 27.73
CA PRO A 65 10.22 2.66 26.30
C PRO A 65 10.07 1.17 25.97
N LEU A 66 9.45 0.85 24.83
CA LEU A 66 9.43 -0.51 24.32
C LEU A 66 10.82 -0.94 23.86
N ASN A 67 11.12 -2.21 24.06
CA ASN A 67 12.42 -2.82 23.78
C ASN A 67 12.38 -3.55 22.43
N GLU A 68 13.26 -3.13 21.52
CA GLU A 68 13.42 -3.74 20.19
C GLU A 68 13.96 -5.18 20.29
N GLU A 69 14.82 -5.48 21.27
CA GLU A 69 15.44 -6.81 21.43
C GLU A 69 14.45 -7.86 21.98
N GLU A 70 13.37 -7.40 22.63
CA GLU A 70 12.33 -8.26 23.22
C GLU A 70 11.14 -8.47 22.27
N GLY A 71 11.19 -7.94 21.04
CA GLY A 71 10.10 -8.05 20.06
C GLY A 71 8.90 -7.14 20.35
N GLU A 72 9.00 -6.20 21.30
CA GLU A 72 7.87 -5.35 21.70
C GLU A 72 7.44 -4.36 20.61
N LEU A 73 8.24 -4.23 19.56
CA LEU A 73 8.01 -3.33 18.43
C LEU A 73 7.63 -4.08 17.15
N GLU A 74 7.35 -5.39 17.21
CA GLU A 74 6.91 -6.21 16.06
C GLU A 74 5.74 -5.57 15.29
N LEU A 75 4.76 -5.01 16.01
CA LEU A 75 3.66 -4.28 15.38
C LEU A 75 4.15 -3.08 14.56
N LEU A 76 5.14 -2.34 15.05
CA LEU A 76 5.71 -1.20 14.32
C LEU A 76 6.65 -1.66 13.21
N ASP A 77 7.36 -2.78 13.38
CA ASP A 77 8.22 -3.40 12.37
C ASP A 77 7.43 -3.88 11.15
N SER A 78 6.21 -4.37 11.37
CA SER A 78 5.30 -4.77 10.29
C SER A 78 5.00 -3.64 9.29
N TYR A 79 5.19 -2.36 9.65
CA TYR A 79 5.05 -1.25 8.69
C TYR A 79 6.05 -1.39 7.52
N GLU A 80 7.31 -1.71 7.82
CA GLU A 80 8.32 -1.89 6.77
C GLU A 80 8.02 -3.15 5.97
N GLU A 81 7.76 -4.28 6.64
CA GLU A 81 7.47 -5.57 6.01
C GLU A 81 6.30 -5.48 5.02
N GLU A 82 5.24 -4.77 5.40
CA GLU A 82 4.04 -4.61 4.58
C GLU A 82 4.21 -3.58 3.46
N ARG A 83 4.84 -2.43 3.73
CA ARG A 83 4.85 -1.29 2.80
C ARG A 83 6.05 -1.27 1.87
N TYR A 84 7.16 -1.91 2.23
CA TYR A 84 8.35 -1.96 1.39
C TYR A 84 8.07 -2.65 0.06
N GLU A 85 7.40 -3.80 0.07
CA GLU A 85 7.02 -4.54 -1.14
C GLU A 85 6.03 -3.77 -2.01
N VAL A 86 5.09 -3.04 -1.39
CA VAL A 86 4.14 -2.19 -2.12
C VAL A 86 4.88 -1.06 -2.84
N GLY A 87 5.83 -0.40 -2.17
CA GLY A 87 6.69 0.61 -2.79
C GLY A 87 7.53 0.05 -3.93
N ALA A 88 8.14 -1.12 -3.73
CA ALA A 88 8.96 -1.78 -4.76
C ALA A 88 8.16 -2.08 -6.03
N LYS A 89 6.95 -2.63 -5.88
CA LYS A 89 6.01 -2.91 -6.99
C LYS A 89 5.57 -1.64 -7.71
N ALA A 90 5.35 -0.54 -6.98
CA ALA A 90 5.01 0.75 -7.58
C ALA A 90 6.17 1.32 -8.42
N LEU A 91 7.41 1.21 -7.93
CA LEU A 91 8.62 1.62 -8.66
C LEU A 91 8.84 0.78 -9.92
N GLU A 92 8.70 -0.54 -9.82
CA GLU A 92 8.77 -1.44 -10.98
C GLU A 92 7.74 -1.06 -12.05
N TRP A 93 6.50 -0.82 -11.61
CA TRP A 93 5.43 -0.38 -12.49
C TRP A 93 5.73 0.99 -13.15
N SER A 94 6.30 1.94 -12.41
CA SER A 94 6.71 3.24 -12.93
C SER A 94 7.81 3.09 -14.00
N ARG A 95 8.84 2.26 -13.75
CA ARG A 95 9.90 1.95 -14.72
C ARG A 95 9.34 1.34 -16.00
N ALA A 96 8.44 0.36 -15.89
CA ALA A 96 7.81 -0.28 -17.05
C ALA A 96 7.02 0.73 -17.90
N GLN A 97 6.32 1.67 -17.25
CA GLN A 97 5.62 2.74 -17.95
C GLN A 97 6.58 3.70 -18.65
N ALA A 98 7.64 4.13 -17.97
CA ALA A 98 8.65 5.03 -18.54
C ALA A 98 9.26 4.45 -19.82
N GLU A 99 9.59 3.15 -19.82
CA GLU A 99 10.08 2.46 -21.01
C GLU A 99 9.02 2.37 -22.12
N THR A 100 7.76 2.09 -21.76
CA THR A 100 6.66 1.99 -22.72
C THR A 100 6.39 3.32 -23.41
N ILE A 101 6.55 4.46 -22.74
CA ILE A 101 6.30 5.78 -23.33
C ILE A 101 7.52 6.40 -24.01
N ARG A 102 8.68 5.74 -23.96
CA ARG A 102 9.91 6.22 -24.60
C ARG A 102 9.69 6.42 -26.10
N HIS A 103 10.12 7.56 -26.62
CA HIS A 103 10.00 7.85 -28.05
C HIS A 103 10.92 6.93 -28.90
N GLY A 104 10.40 6.47 -30.05
CA GLY A 104 11.15 5.65 -31.01
C GLY A 104 10.42 4.36 -31.39
N LEU A 105 10.98 3.63 -32.37
CA LEU A 105 10.34 2.43 -32.93
C LEU A 105 10.10 1.34 -31.87
N ALA A 106 11.04 1.14 -30.96
CA ALA A 106 10.92 0.15 -29.88
C ALA A 106 9.78 0.49 -28.91
N GLY A 107 9.68 1.75 -28.47
CA GLY A 107 8.60 2.21 -27.59
C GLY A 107 7.24 2.10 -28.27
N THR A 108 7.12 2.49 -29.54
CA THR A 108 5.88 2.32 -30.31
C THR A 108 5.49 0.84 -30.46
N ALA A 109 6.44 -0.05 -30.73
CA ALA A 109 6.18 -1.49 -30.80
C ALA A 109 5.67 -2.04 -29.46
N LEU A 110 6.31 -1.65 -28.34
CA LEU A 110 5.89 -2.06 -27.00
C LEU A 110 4.48 -1.53 -26.68
N GLN A 111 4.18 -0.28 -27.01
CA GLN A 111 2.85 0.30 -26.85
C GLN A 111 1.75 -0.47 -27.58
N ASN A 112 2.04 -0.99 -28.78
CA ASN A 112 1.05 -1.76 -29.52
C ASN A 112 0.73 -3.08 -28.81
N ILE A 113 1.76 -3.81 -28.35
CA ILE A 113 1.57 -5.05 -27.58
C ILE A 113 0.81 -4.77 -26.28
N VAL A 114 1.19 -3.72 -25.54
CA VAL A 114 0.52 -3.32 -24.30
C VAL A 114 -0.95 -2.97 -24.57
N LYS A 115 -1.27 -2.28 -25.68
CA LYS A 115 -2.65 -1.97 -26.08
C LYS A 115 -3.45 -3.23 -26.40
N ASP A 116 -2.86 -4.18 -27.13
CA ASP A 116 -3.55 -5.43 -27.47
C ASP A 116 -3.89 -6.23 -26.21
N VAL A 117 -2.95 -6.34 -25.26
CA VAL A 117 -3.19 -6.98 -23.96
C VAL A 117 -4.25 -6.23 -23.16
N ALA A 118 -4.11 -4.91 -23.02
CA ALA A 118 -5.05 -4.07 -22.29
C ALA A 118 -6.47 -4.10 -22.90
N GLY A 119 -6.59 -4.34 -24.21
CA GLY A 119 -7.87 -4.49 -24.91
C GLY A 119 -8.63 -5.78 -24.57
N THR A 120 -8.01 -6.73 -23.88
CA THR A 120 -8.68 -7.94 -23.37
C THR A 120 -9.34 -7.68 -22.01
N ARG A 121 -10.34 -8.48 -21.63
CA ARG A 121 -10.99 -8.39 -20.31
C ARG A 121 -9.98 -8.60 -19.17
N ASP A 122 -9.15 -9.62 -19.28
CA ASP A 122 -8.19 -9.98 -18.23
C ASP A 122 -7.04 -8.98 -18.16
N GLY A 123 -6.57 -8.48 -19.31
CA GLY A 123 -5.59 -7.40 -19.35
C GLY A 123 -6.15 -6.11 -18.76
N THR A 124 -7.36 -5.68 -19.14
CA THR A 124 -8.03 -4.54 -18.50
C THR A 124 -8.09 -4.71 -16.99
N LYS A 125 -8.50 -5.89 -16.49
CA LYS A 125 -8.55 -6.18 -15.06
C LYS A 125 -7.17 -6.01 -14.40
N LEU A 126 -6.13 -6.61 -14.97
CA LEU A 126 -4.75 -6.50 -14.47
C LEU A 126 -4.31 -5.03 -14.36
N PHE A 127 -4.51 -4.24 -15.42
CA PHE A 127 -4.11 -2.83 -15.44
C PHE A 127 -4.89 -2.00 -14.41
N ILE A 128 -6.21 -2.17 -14.33
CA ILE A 128 -7.05 -1.43 -13.39
C ILE A 128 -6.67 -1.79 -11.95
N SER A 129 -6.55 -3.08 -11.64
CA SER A 129 -6.19 -3.55 -10.31
C SER A 129 -4.84 -3.01 -9.84
N ARG A 130 -3.83 -3.01 -10.72
CA ARG A 130 -2.50 -2.46 -10.43
C ARG A 130 -2.52 -0.94 -10.26
N ILE A 131 -3.31 -0.22 -11.06
CA ILE A 131 -3.41 1.25 -11.00
C ILE A 131 -4.13 1.73 -9.74
N TRP A 132 -5.21 1.04 -9.35
CA TRP A 132 -6.03 1.41 -8.19
C TRP A 132 -5.61 0.73 -6.89
N GLY A 133 -4.56 -0.12 -6.92
CA GLY A 133 -4.07 -0.81 -5.73
C GLY A 133 -5.03 -1.87 -5.19
N LEU A 134 -5.96 -2.37 -6.01
CA LEU A 134 -6.95 -3.39 -5.61
C LEU A 134 -6.30 -4.75 -5.29
N GLU A 135 -5.07 -4.95 -5.75
CA GLU A 135 -4.26 -6.15 -5.50
C GLU A 135 -3.38 -6.02 -4.24
N GLN A 136 -3.47 -4.91 -3.49
CA GLN A 136 -2.73 -4.80 -2.23
C GLN A 136 -3.23 -5.86 -1.25
N ARG A 137 -2.33 -6.80 -0.96
CA ARG A 137 -2.43 -7.84 0.06
C ARG A 137 -1.07 -7.92 0.71
N TYR A 138 -1.09 -8.11 2.02
CA TYR A 138 0.09 -8.51 2.77
C TYR A 138 0.24 -10.04 2.64
N ASP A 139 1.38 -10.61 3.05
CA ASP A 139 1.59 -12.07 3.03
C ASP A 139 1.81 -12.60 4.46
N PHE A 140 0.82 -13.29 5.02
CA PHE A 140 0.89 -13.97 6.33
C PHE A 140 0.95 -15.51 6.20
N GLY A 141 1.26 -16.03 5.01
CA GLY A 141 1.50 -17.46 4.76
C GLY A 141 0.28 -18.27 4.32
N ASP A 142 0.57 -19.49 3.83
CA ASP A 142 -0.37 -20.33 3.06
C ASP A 142 -1.52 -20.97 3.86
N GLU A 143 -1.48 -20.91 5.20
CA GLU A 143 -2.49 -21.55 6.07
C GLU A 143 -3.66 -20.61 6.44
N ALA A 144 -3.63 -19.35 6.01
CA ALA A 144 -4.64 -18.36 6.33
C ALA A 144 -5.91 -18.46 5.47
N HIS A 145 -7.05 -18.00 6.02
CA HIS A 145 -8.30 -17.91 5.25
C HIS A 145 -8.13 -16.99 4.02
N PRO A 146 -8.73 -17.27 2.84
CA PRO A 146 -8.46 -16.54 1.60
C PRO A 146 -8.71 -15.02 1.60
N LEU A 147 -9.42 -14.50 2.61
CA LEU A 147 -9.72 -13.08 2.81
C LEU A 147 -8.78 -12.37 3.78
N VAL A 148 -7.92 -13.11 4.48
CA VAL A 148 -6.88 -12.53 5.32
C VAL A 148 -6.04 -11.58 4.46
N GLU A 149 -5.74 -10.40 5.02
CA GLU A 149 -4.94 -9.32 4.38
C GLU A 149 -5.54 -8.66 3.15
N CYS A 150 -6.76 -9.04 2.76
CA CYS A 150 -7.51 -8.31 1.76
C CYS A 150 -8.08 -7.04 2.37
N SER A 151 -8.03 -5.93 1.62
CA SER A 151 -8.83 -4.76 1.96
C SER A 151 -10.31 -5.14 1.97
N MET A 152 -10.98 -4.86 3.08
CA MET A 152 -12.40 -5.17 3.23
C MET A 152 -13.20 -4.24 2.30
N PRO A 153 -14.05 -4.78 1.41
CA PRO A 153 -14.88 -3.94 0.55
C PRO A 153 -15.90 -3.15 1.38
N ASP A 154 -16.25 -1.98 0.90
CA ASP A 154 -17.30 -1.19 1.53
C ASP A 154 -18.69 -1.73 1.11
N PHE A 155 -19.31 -2.55 1.96
CA PHE A 155 -20.66 -3.09 1.75
C PHE A 155 -21.65 -2.51 2.76
N GLU A 156 -22.95 -2.65 2.45
CA GLU A 156 -24.05 -2.22 3.31
C GLU A 156 -24.39 -3.34 4.30
N LEU A 157 -24.49 -2.97 5.59
CA LEU A 157 -24.88 -3.84 6.68
C LEU A 157 -26.41 -3.86 6.85
N GLU A 158 -26.96 -4.77 7.65
CA GLU A 158 -28.41 -4.89 7.85
C GLU A 158 -29.05 -3.65 8.47
N ASP A 159 -28.28 -2.85 9.21
CA ASP A 159 -28.71 -1.57 9.77
C ASP A 159 -28.79 -0.44 8.73
N GLY A 160 -28.45 -0.72 7.46
CA GLY A 160 -28.45 0.24 6.35
C GLY A 160 -27.21 1.14 6.30
N GLU A 161 -26.27 1.00 7.24
CA GLU A 161 -25.02 1.73 7.21
C GLU A 161 -23.96 1.00 6.36
N ARG A 162 -23.05 1.76 5.75
CA ARG A 162 -21.90 1.18 5.06
C ARG A 162 -20.75 0.94 6.03
N LEU A 163 -20.00 -0.15 5.81
CA LEU A 163 -18.84 -0.53 6.61
C LEU A 163 -17.84 0.63 6.79
N GLY A 164 -17.58 1.39 5.73
CA GLY A 164 -16.65 2.51 5.74
C GLY A 164 -17.00 3.58 6.77
N VAL A 165 -18.29 3.83 7.03
CA VAL A 165 -18.76 4.79 8.04
C VAL A 165 -18.38 4.32 9.44
N LYS A 166 -18.48 3.01 9.72
CA LYS A 166 -18.12 2.44 11.03
C LYS A 166 -16.61 2.51 11.31
N LEU A 167 -15.78 2.56 10.27
CA LEU A 167 -14.31 2.64 10.37
C LEU A 167 -13.77 4.07 10.55
N GLU A 168 -14.59 5.11 10.42
CA GLU A 168 -14.15 6.52 10.53
C GLU A 168 -13.51 6.85 11.89
N CYS A 169 -13.85 6.09 12.94
CA CYS A 169 -13.28 6.29 14.28
C CYS A 169 -11.87 5.70 14.45
N GLY A 170 -11.32 5.05 13.41
CA GLY A 170 -9.96 4.49 13.42
C GLY A 170 -9.77 3.35 14.41
N ARG A 171 -10.82 2.57 14.67
CA ARG A 171 -10.77 1.38 15.53
C ARG A 171 -10.90 0.12 14.70
N GLU A 172 -10.36 -0.97 15.25
CA GLU A 172 -10.59 -2.32 14.73
C GLU A 172 -12.07 -2.68 14.83
N LEU A 173 -12.54 -3.48 13.87
CA LEU A 173 -13.92 -3.93 13.79
C LEU A 173 -13.96 -5.44 13.56
N LEU A 174 -14.67 -6.15 14.43
CA LEU A 174 -15.07 -7.53 14.20
C LEU A 174 -16.46 -7.51 13.56
N VAL A 175 -16.56 -8.04 12.34
CA VAL A 175 -17.85 -8.24 11.66
C VAL A 175 -18.21 -9.70 11.78
N ASP A 176 -19.31 -9.95 12.48
CA ASP A 176 -19.89 -11.28 12.58
C ASP A 176 -20.91 -11.48 11.45
N PHE A 177 -20.77 -12.59 10.74
CA PHE A 177 -21.67 -12.99 9.65
C PHE A 177 -22.56 -14.17 10.04
N GLU A 178 -22.41 -14.69 11.25
CA GLU A 178 -23.31 -15.70 11.79
C GLU A 178 -24.57 -15.01 12.33
N ASP A 179 -25.75 -15.57 12.00
CA ASP A 179 -26.98 -15.18 12.66
C ASP A 179 -26.86 -15.57 14.14
N GLY A 180 -26.89 -14.58 15.04
CA GLY A 180 -26.74 -14.83 16.47
C GLY A 180 -27.86 -15.71 17.03
N ASP A 181 -27.58 -17.01 17.19
CA ASP A 181 -28.34 -17.95 18.02
C ASP A 181 -27.74 -18.05 19.44
#